data_AF-A0AAU2MRG7-F1
#
_entry.id   AF-A0AAU2MRG7-F1
#
_cell.length_a   1.000
_cell.length_b   1.000
_cell.length_c   1.000
_cell.angle_alpha   90.00
_cell.angle_beta   90.00
_cell.angle_gamma   90.00
#
_symmetry.space_group_name_H-M   'P 1'
#
loop_
_entity.id
_entity.type
_entity.pdbx_description
1 polymer ?
#
loop_
_entity_poly.entity_id
_entity_poly.type
_entity_poly.pdbx_seq_one_letter_code
_entity_poly.pdbx_strand_id
1 'polypeptide(L)'
;MSITTAETTAWKNELAAMSGDVTDPAARAALASLSSALEPYFETPEYFRSILGKIAAPMIDADTEEQITSRAFADLEEFKTALPDGVVVTTI
;
A
#
# COMPACT_ATOMS: atom_id res chain seq x y z
N MET A 1 12.22 6.19 0.44
CA MET A 1 10.94 6.92 0.58
C MET A 1 10.45 6.70 2.01
N SER A 2 10.45 7.71 2.85
CA SER A 2 10.05 7.60 4.26
C SER A 2 8.56 7.87 4.36
N ILE A 3 7.79 7.01 5.03
CA ILE A 3 6.39 7.34 5.36
C ILE A 3 6.42 8.35 6.50
N THR A 4 5.72 9.45 6.34
CA THR A 4 5.59 10.53 7.32
C THR A 4 4.31 10.39 8.14
N THR A 5 4.26 11.07 9.28
CA THR A 5 3.04 11.18 10.11
C THR A 5 1.88 11.81 9.34
N ALA A 6 2.16 12.71 8.40
CA ALA A 6 1.13 13.32 7.56
C ALA A 6 0.49 12.28 6.63
N GLU A 7 1.29 11.39 6.05
CA GLU A 7 0.81 10.30 5.18
C GLU A 7 0.01 9.25 5.98
N THR A 8 0.48 8.85 7.16
CA THR A 8 -0.31 7.91 8.01
C THR A 8 -1.64 8.52 8.46
N THR A 9 -1.67 9.83 8.72
CA THR A 9 -2.89 10.56 9.06
C THR A 9 -3.86 10.66 7.88
N ALA A 10 -3.35 10.96 6.67
CA ALA A 10 -4.15 11.00 5.45
C ALA A 10 -4.83 9.64 5.20
N TRP A 11 -4.07 8.55 5.34
CA TRP A 11 -4.57 7.19 5.16
C TRP A 11 -5.66 6.83 6.18
N LYS A 12 -5.46 7.21 7.45
CA LYS A 12 -6.48 7.04 8.50
C LYS A 12 -7.79 7.76 8.15
N ASN A 13 -7.69 8.98 7.62
CA ASN A 13 -8.85 9.77 7.23
C ASN A 13 -9.56 9.17 6.00
N GLU A 14 -8.81 8.68 5.00
CA GLU A 14 -9.39 8.00 3.84
C GLU A 14 -10.12 6.71 4.24
N LEU A 15 -9.54 5.91 5.12
CA LEU A 15 -10.16 4.66 5.59
C LEU A 15 -11.46 4.92 6.37
N ALA A 16 -11.51 6.01 7.14
CA ALA A 16 -12.70 6.48 7.83
C ALA A 16 -13.77 6.98 6.84
N ALA A 17 -13.38 7.72 5.80
CA ALA A 17 -14.29 8.17 4.75
C ALA A 17 -14.91 6.99 3.98
N MET A 18 -14.09 6.01 3.58
CA MET A 18 -14.57 4.79 2.92
C MET A 18 -15.58 4.02 3.78
N SER A 19 -15.34 3.94 5.08
CA SER A 19 -16.27 3.28 6.02
C SER A 19 -17.61 4.02 6.12
N GLY A 20 -17.61 5.35 5.94
CA GLY A 20 -18.81 6.18 5.90
C GLY A 20 -19.63 6.01 4.62
N ASP A 21 -18.96 5.77 3.49
CA ASP A 21 -19.59 5.64 2.17
C ASP A 21 -20.08 4.22 1.86
N VAL A 22 -19.58 3.20 2.56
CA VAL A 22 -20.02 1.81 2.39
C VAL A 22 -21.41 1.62 3.01
N THR A 23 -22.37 1.17 2.19
CA THR A 23 -23.75 0.90 2.60
C THR A 23 -23.96 -0.51 3.13
N ASP A 24 -23.16 -1.48 2.66
CA ASP A 24 -23.20 -2.87 3.10
C ASP A 24 -22.68 -3.05 4.54
N PRO A 25 -23.49 -3.60 5.46
CA PRO A 25 -23.08 -3.81 6.84
C PRO A 25 -21.86 -4.73 7.00
N ALA A 26 -21.73 -5.75 6.15
CA ALA A 26 -20.62 -6.71 6.25
C ALA A 26 -19.30 -6.06 5.81
N ALA A 27 -19.30 -5.35 4.68
CA ALA A 27 -18.15 -4.56 4.23
C ALA A 27 -17.77 -3.46 5.23
N ARG A 28 -18.76 -2.80 5.86
CA ARG A 28 -18.48 -1.81 6.91
C ARG A 28 -17.81 -2.43 8.14
N ALA A 29 -18.26 -3.61 8.58
CA ALA A 29 -17.65 -4.33 9.69
C ALA A 29 -16.22 -4.80 9.37
N ALA A 30 -15.97 -5.22 8.13
CA ALA A 30 -14.64 -5.58 7.66
C ALA A 30 -13.70 -4.37 7.64
N LEU A 31 -14.15 -3.21 7.14
CA LEU A 31 -13.37 -1.98 7.14
C LEU A 31 -13.08 -1.46 8.57
N ALA A 32 -14.04 -1.55 9.48
CA ALA A 32 -13.83 -1.20 10.89
C ALA A 32 -12.79 -2.10 11.56
N SER A 33 -12.82 -3.40 11.25
CA SER A 33 -11.84 -4.37 11.76
C SER A 33 -10.44 -4.10 11.18
N LEU A 34 -10.36 -3.75 9.89
CA LEU A 34 -9.11 -3.34 9.25
C LEU A 34 -8.56 -2.06 9.88
N SER A 35 -9.40 -1.05 10.12
CA SER A 35 -9.00 0.20 10.78
C SER A 35 -8.40 -0.06 12.16
N SER A 36 -9.08 -0.90 12.97
CA SER A 36 -8.62 -1.23 14.31
C SER A 36 -7.31 -2.02 14.30
N ALA A 37 -7.12 -2.92 13.34
CA ALA A 37 -5.88 -3.66 13.17
C ALA A 37 -4.71 -2.75 12.75
N LEU A 38 -4.98 -1.68 12.00
CA LEU A 38 -3.98 -0.74 11.50
C LEU A 38 -3.68 0.42 12.47
N GLU A 39 -4.54 0.68 13.45
CA GLU A 39 -4.39 1.74 14.46
C GLU A 39 -2.96 1.85 15.07
N PRO A 40 -2.32 0.74 15.52
CA PRO A 40 -0.99 0.80 16.13
C PRO A 40 0.12 1.20 15.14
N TYR A 41 -0.13 0.99 13.85
CA TYR A 41 0.81 1.26 12.79
C TYR A 41 0.74 2.72 12.32
N PHE A 42 -0.42 3.38 12.42
CA PHE A 42 -0.52 4.80 12.08
C PHE A 42 0.29 5.72 13.00
N GLU A 43 0.48 5.32 14.26
CA GLU A 43 1.30 6.03 15.24
C GLU A 43 2.80 5.84 15.00
N THR A 44 3.19 4.82 14.23
CA THR A 44 4.59 4.48 13.94
C THR A 44 4.81 4.29 12.44
N PRO A 45 5.16 5.35 11.68
CA PRO A 45 5.23 5.31 10.22
C PRO A 45 6.13 4.22 9.62
N GLU A 46 7.22 3.87 10.31
CA GLU A 46 8.12 2.76 9.97
C GLU A 46 7.40 1.41 9.94
N TYR A 47 6.54 1.15 10.92
CA TYR A 47 5.77 -0.09 11.02
C TYR A 47 4.60 -0.11 10.03
N PHE A 48 4.03 1.05 9.73
CA PHE A 48 3.03 1.19 8.68
C PHE A 48 3.56 0.78 7.31
N ARG A 49 4.80 1.18 6.98
CA ARG A 49 5.47 0.72 5.75
C ARG A 49 5.59 -0.81 5.70
N SER A 50 5.98 -1.43 6.81
CA SER A 50 6.13 -2.89 6.88
C SER A 50 4.80 -3.63 6.72
N ILE A 51 3.72 -3.14 7.34
CA ILE A 51 2.41 -3.78 7.25
C ILE A 51 1.79 -3.59 5.87
N LEU A 52 1.93 -2.41 5.26
CA LEU A 52 1.52 -2.16 3.88
C LEU A 52 2.27 -3.07 2.91
N GLY A 53 3.58 -3.24 3.10
CA GLY A 53 4.37 -4.18 2.32
C GLY A 53 3.83 -5.61 2.43
N LYS A 54 3.45 -6.06 3.63
CA LYS A 54 2.86 -7.40 3.85
C LYS A 54 1.45 -7.56 3.27
N ILE A 55 0.66 -6.48 3.24
CA ILE A 55 -0.69 -6.47 2.66
C ILE A 55 -0.62 -6.42 1.12
N ALA A 56 0.36 -5.71 0.56
CA ALA A 56 0.57 -5.57 -0.88
C ALA A 56 1.38 -6.74 -1.49
N ALA A 57 2.22 -7.42 -0.70
CA ALA A 57 2.97 -8.60 -1.13
C ALA A 57 2.10 -9.67 -1.81
N PRO A 58 0.89 -10.03 -1.31
CA PRO A 58 0.02 -10.97 -2.02
C PRO A 58 -0.65 -10.40 -3.28
N MET A 59 -0.51 -9.10 -3.58
CA MET A 59 -0.99 -8.47 -4.83
C MET A 59 0.09 -8.38 -5.91
N ILE A 60 1.36 -8.54 -5.55
CA ILE A 60 2.47 -8.65 -6.50
C ILE A 60 2.74 -10.15 -6.65
N ASP A 61 2.60 -10.69 -7.85
CA ASP A 61 2.92 -12.10 -8.06
C ASP A 61 4.42 -12.34 -7.84
N ALA A 62 4.77 -13.56 -7.43
CA ALA A 62 6.14 -13.90 -7.04
C ALA A 62 7.17 -13.70 -8.17
N ASP A 63 6.78 -13.89 -9.43
CA ASP A 63 7.69 -13.68 -10.58
C ASP A 63 7.97 -12.18 -10.78
N THR A 64 6.98 -11.31 -10.55
CA THR A 64 7.16 -9.86 -10.59
C THR A 64 8.03 -9.35 -9.44
N GLU A 65 7.85 -9.86 -8.23
CA GLU A 65 8.70 -9.50 -7.08
C GLU A 65 10.16 -9.90 -7.32
N GLU A 66 10.40 -11.11 -7.84
CA GLU A 66 11.74 -11.58 -8.18
C GLU A 66 12.38 -10.73 -9.29
N GLN A 67 11.63 -10.37 -10.33
CA GLN A 67 12.15 -9.53 -11.41
C GLN A 67 12.51 -8.11 -10.97
N ILE A 68 11.77 -7.52 -10.03
CA ILE A 68 12.05 -6.18 -9.53
C ILE A 68 13.24 -6.17 -8.55
N THR A 69 13.39 -7.23 -7.75
CA THR A 69 14.40 -7.27 -6.66
C THR A 69 15.72 -7.89 -7.06
N SER A 70 15.75 -8.77 -8.06
CA SER A 70 16.97 -9.46 -8.52
C SER A 70 17.68 -8.74 -9.67
N ARG A 71 17.01 -7.79 -10.31
CA ARG A 71 17.46 -7.18 -11.57
C ARG A 71 17.95 -5.76 -11.33
N ALA A 72 19.18 -5.47 -11.78
CA ALA A 72 19.65 -4.11 -11.90
C ALA A 72 19.11 -3.54 -13.21
N PHE A 73 18.34 -2.45 -13.12
CA PHE A 73 17.83 -1.72 -14.28
C PHE A 73 18.85 -0.64 -14.66
N ALA A 74 19.15 -0.52 -15.95
CA ALA A 74 20.05 0.50 -16.46
C ALA A 74 19.41 1.89 -16.41
N ASP A 75 18.09 1.98 -16.59
CA ASP A 75 17.33 3.22 -16.59
C ASP A 75 15.86 3.05 -16.18
N LEU A 76 15.15 4.18 -16.07
CA LEU A 76 13.76 4.23 -15.63
C LEU A 76 12.77 3.64 -16.66
N GLU A 77 13.09 3.66 -17.96
CA GLU A 77 12.23 3.05 -18.98
C GLU A 77 12.27 1.53 -18.87
N GLU A 78 13.45 0.95 -18.69
CA GLU A 78 13.62 -0.49 -18.47
C GLU A 78 12.83 -0.96 -17.23
N PHE A 79 12.89 -0.17 -16.15
CA PHE A 79 12.09 -0.45 -14.96
C PHE A 79 10.59 -0.42 -15.25
N LYS A 80 10.11 0.61 -15.97
CA LYS A 80 8.68 0.73 -16.31
C LYS A 80 8.17 -0.40 -17.19
N THR A 81 9.01 -0.94 -18.08
CA THR A 81 8.62 -2.06 -18.96
C THR A 81 8.58 -3.41 -18.25
N ALA A 82 9.29 -3.55 -17.13
CA ALA A 82 9.24 -4.75 -16.30
C ALA A 82 8.03 -4.81 -15.36
N LEU A 83 7.26 -3.72 -15.25
CA LEU A 83 6.11 -3.67 -14.36
C LEU A 83 4.85 -4.24 -15.04
N PRO A 84 3.94 -4.87 -14.27
CA PRO A 84 2.66 -5.34 -14.78
C PRO A 84 1.80 -4.20 -15.34
N ASP A 85 0.91 -4.56 -16.27
CA ASP A 85 -0.12 -3.66 -16.78
C ASP A 85 -0.94 -3.07 -15.61
N GLY A 86 -1.02 -1.73 -15.56
CA GLY A 86 -1.76 -0.99 -14.54
C GLY A 86 -0.92 -0.35 -13.44
N VAL A 87 0.40 -0.59 -13.39
CA VAL A 87 1.30 0.09 -12.44
C VAL A 87 1.84 1.39 -13.05
N VAL A 88 1.61 2.52 -12.37
CA VAL A 88 2.09 3.84 -12.80
C VAL A 88 3.27 4.29 -11.93
N VAL A 89 4.41 4.58 -12.55
CA VAL A 89 5.61 5.09 -11.87
C VAL A 89 5.67 6.61 -11.98
N THR A 90 5.58 7.30 -10.84
CA THR A 90 5.77 8.76 -10.71
C THR A 90 7.07 9.06 -9.97
N THR A 91 7.85 10.01 -10.51
CA THR A 91 9.04 10.56 -9.85
C THR A 91 8.64 11.74 -8.96
N ILE A 92 9.24 11.84 -7.77
CA ILE A 92 9.07 12.97 -6.82
C ILE A 92 10.02 14.10 -7.19
#